data_AF-A0A0X3PDH3-F1
#
_entry.id   AF-A0A0X3PDH3-F1
#
_cell.length_a   1.000
_cell.length_b   1.000
_cell.length_c   1.000
_cell.angle_alpha   90.00
_cell.angle_beta   90.00
_cell.angle_gamma   90.00
#
_symmetry.space_group_name_H-M   'P 1'
#
loop_
_entity.id
_entity.type
_entity.pdbx_description
1 polymer ?
#
loop_
_entity_poly.entity_id
_entity_poly.type
_entity_poly.pdbx_seq_one_letter_code
_entity_poly.pdbx_strand_id
1 'polypeptide(L)'
;MLETLLFLIFLVLLILGGTVALLLYLSGALQPISVSTTDNVPFLTEGARFLYKIYRGSYRSVGGLFTEAYALTPGCIQCGIFYDDPQGEASLPLSFVANSI
;
A
#
# COMPACT_ATOMS: atom_id res chain seq x y z
N MET A 1 23.09 41.62 -0.72
CA MET A 1 21.81 41.25 -1.38
C MET A 1 21.89 39.91 -2.13
N LEU A 2 22.93 39.66 -2.93
CA LEU A 2 23.08 38.38 -3.65
C LEU A 2 23.32 37.19 -2.69
N GLU A 3 24.17 37.36 -1.68
CA GLU A 3 24.50 36.31 -0.71
C GLU A 3 23.30 35.88 0.13
N THR A 4 22.49 36.85 0.57
CA THR A 4 21.23 36.60 1.30
C THR A 4 20.21 35.87 0.44
N LEU A 5 20.16 36.17 -0.87
CA LEU A 5 19.28 35.48 -1.81
C LEU A 5 19.74 34.04 -2.05
N LEU A 6 21.05 33.83 -2.24
CA LEU A 6 21.64 32.51 -2.42
C LEU A 6 21.37 31.61 -1.21
N PHE A 7 21.53 32.15 0.00
CA PHE A 7 21.23 31.44 1.24
C PHE A 7 19.75 31.05 1.33
N LEU A 8 18.83 31.95 0.98
CA LEU A 8 17.39 31.66 0.97
C LEU A 8 17.05 30.56 -0.04
N ILE A 9 17.62 30.61 -1.25
CA ILE A 9 17.42 29.58 -2.28
C ILE A 9 17.90 28.22 -1.79
N PHE A 10 19.09 28.17 -1.17
CA PHE A 10 19.63 26.94 -0.61
C PHE A 10 18.75 26.38 0.53
N LEU A 11 18.29 27.24 1.43
CA LEU A 11 17.37 26.86 2.52
C LEU A 11 16.07 26.26 1.97
N VAL A 12 15.47 26.91 0.96
CA VAL A 12 14.24 26.42 0.32
C VAL A 12 14.48 25.07 -0.35
N LEU A 13 15.59 24.90 -1.08
CA LEU A 13 15.95 23.61 -1.69
C LEU A 13 16.13 22.51 -0.65
N LEU A 14 16.74 22.83 0.49
CA LEU A 14 16.94 21.88 1.58
C LEU A 14 15.62 21.45 2.20
N ILE A 15 14.71 22.39 2.46
CA ILE A 15 13.37 22.09 2.99
C ILE A 15 12.56 21.27 1.98
N LEU A 16 12.61 21.63 0.70
CA LEU A 16 11.92 20.90 -0.36
C LEU A 16 12.45 19.46 -0.47
N GLY A 17 13.77 19.29 -0.53
CA GLY A 17 14.41 17.97 -0.58
C GLY A 17 14.09 17.12 0.65
N GLY A 18 14.12 17.71 1.84
CA GLY A 18 13.73 17.03 3.08
C GLY A 18 12.27 16.59 3.09
N THR A 19 11.36 17.44 2.58
CA THR A 19 9.93 17.11 2.48
C THR A 19 9.69 15.94 1.53
N VAL A 20 10.34 15.93 0.36
CA VAL A 20 10.24 14.83 -0.60
C VAL A 20 10.81 13.54 -0.01
N ALA A 21 11.97 13.60 0.66
CA ALA A 21 12.56 12.43 1.31
C ALA A 21 11.65 11.85 2.41
N LEU A 22 11.03 12.72 3.22
CA LEU A 22 10.07 12.31 4.25
C LEU A 22 8.84 11.64 3.63
N LEU A 23 8.30 12.19 2.56
CA LEU A 23 7.16 11.59 1.84
C LEU A 23 7.51 10.23 1.25
N LEU A 24 8.71 10.07 0.68
CA LEU A 24 9.18 8.78 0.16
C LEU A 24 9.34 7.74 1.26
N TYR A 25 9.82 8.15 2.43
CA TYR A 25 9.93 7.29 3.60
C TYR A 25 8.56 6.86 4.12
N LEU A 26 7.63 7.81 4.30
CA LEU A 26 6.27 7.53 4.76
C LEU A 26 5.45 6.70 3.76
N SER A 27 5.70 6.88 2.46
CA SER A 27 5.06 6.08 1.40
C SER A 27 5.50 4.60 1.43
N GLY A 28 6.55 4.25 2.18
CA GLY A 28 7.08 2.88 2.18
C GLY A 28 7.75 2.47 0.87
N ALA A 29 8.04 3.42 -0.05
CA ALA A 29 8.65 3.13 -1.35
C ALA A 29 10.04 2.47 -1.24
N LEU A 30 10.69 2.64 -0.08
CA LEU A 30 12.01 2.09 0.25
C LEU A 30 11.92 0.82 1.12
N GLN A 31 10.72 0.37 1.49
CA GLN A 31 10.59 -0.83 2.30
C GLN A 31 10.86 -2.08 1.45
N PRO A 32 11.76 -2.98 1.90
CA PRO A 32 12.04 -4.21 1.19
C PRO A 32 10.80 -5.11 1.17
N ILE A 33 10.39 -5.52 -0.02
CA ILE A 33 9.28 -6.46 -0.21
C ILE A 33 9.84 -7.87 0.04
N SER A 34 9.49 -8.46 1.18
CA SER A 34 9.81 -9.86 1.48
C SER A 34 8.67 -10.75 0.99
N VAL A 35 8.96 -11.60 0.00
CA VAL A 35 8.03 -12.63 -0.46
C VAL A 35 8.45 -13.94 0.17
N SER A 36 7.61 -14.46 1.07
CA SER A 36 7.81 -15.75 1.72
C SER A 36 6.56 -16.62 1.54
N THR A 37 6.75 -17.86 1.11
CA THR A 37 5.70 -18.88 1.12
C THR A 37 5.79 -19.62 2.45
N THR A 38 4.72 -19.61 3.23
CA THR A 38 4.65 -20.29 4.53
C THR A 38 3.26 -20.87 4.70
N ASP A 39 3.20 -22.07 5.26
CA ASP A 39 1.94 -22.80 5.50
C ASP A 39 1.17 -22.24 6.72
N ASN A 40 1.86 -21.50 7.60
CA ASN A 40 1.30 -20.86 8.79
C ASN A 40 1.20 -19.35 8.59
N VAL A 41 0.09 -18.91 8.01
CA VAL A 41 -0.24 -17.50 7.91
C VAL A 41 -0.85 -17.07 9.25
N PRO A 42 -0.14 -16.26 10.08
CA PRO A 42 -0.51 -16.04 11.48
C PRO A 42 -1.90 -15.39 11.67
N PHE A 43 -2.41 -14.70 10.63
CA PHE A 43 -3.75 -14.11 10.65
C PHE A 43 -4.87 -15.08 10.21
N LEU A 44 -4.57 -16.27 9.69
CA LEU A 44 -5.60 -17.25 9.30
C LEU A 44 -5.84 -18.34 10.36
N THR A 45 -4.90 -18.52 11.29
CA THR A 45 -4.91 -19.63 12.25
C THR A 45 -5.88 -19.49 13.43
N GLU A 46 -6.30 -18.28 13.80
CA GLU A 46 -7.12 -18.04 15.02
C GLU A 46 -8.56 -17.56 14.74
N GLY A 47 -9.12 -17.86 13.57
CA GLY A 47 -10.52 -17.49 13.26
C GLY A 47 -10.69 -15.99 13.04
N ALA A 48 -9.83 -15.40 12.20
CA ALA A 48 -9.88 -13.98 11.88
C ALA A 48 -11.19 -13.57 11.20
N ARG A 49 -11.72 -12.43 11.66
CA ARG A 49 -12.87 -11.78 11.02
C ARG A 49 -12.35 -10.76 10.03
N PHE A 50 -12.74 -10.94 8.78
CA PHE A 50 -12.38 -10.03 7.71
C PHE A 50 -13.58 -9.18 7.31
N LEU A 51 -13.37 -7.87 7.29
CA LEU A 51 -14.23 -6.98 6.52
C LEU A 51 -13.68 -6.94 5.11
N TYR A 52 -14.45 -7.43 4.13
CA TYR A 52 -13.99 -7.51 2.76
C TYR A 52 -14.85 -6.65 1.83
N LYS A 53 -14.19 -6.06 0.83
CA LYS A 53 -14.84 -5.42 -0.31
C LYS A 53 -14.44 -6.19 -1.57
N ILE A 54 -15.44 -6.59 -2.34
CA ILE A 54 -15.24 -7.34 -3.58
C ILE A 54 -14.95 -6.36 -4.71
N TYR A 55 -13.86 -6.60 -5.44
CA TYR A 55 -13.56 -5.90 -6.68
C TYR A 55 -13.37 -6.90 -7.82
N ARG A 56 -13.94 -6.59 -8.98
CA ARG A 56 -13.77 -7.35 -10.22
C ARG A 56 -13.03 -6.49 -11.22
N GLY A 57 -11.78 -6.83 -11.50
CA GLY A 57 -10.95 -6.08 -12.43
C GLY A 57 -9.46 -6.31 -12.22
N SER A 58 -8.63 -5.60 -12.98
CA SER A 58 -7.18 -5.75 -12.90
C SER A 58 -6.65 -5.42 -11.50
N TYR A 59 -5.76 -6.26 -10.97
CA TYR A 59 -5.04 -6.00 -9.71
C TYR A 59 -4.38 -4.61 -9.70
N ARG A 60 -3.91 -4.13 -10.86
CA ARG A 60 -3.28 -2.81 -11.01
C ARG A 60 -4.17 -1.64 -10.59
N SER A 61 -5.49 -1.82 -10.64
CA SER A 61 -6.47 -0.81 -10.24
C SER A 61 -6.93 -0.91 -8.78
N VAL A 62 -6.44 -1.91 -8.03
CA VAL A 62 -6.91 -2.18 -6.65
C VAL A 62 -6.23 -1.27 -5.62
N GLY A 63 -5.17 -0.55 -5.98
CA GLY A 63 -4.45 0.35 -5.06
C GLY A 63 -5.36 1.35 -4.33
N GLY A 64 -6.33 1.95 -5.03
CA GLY A 64 -7.30 2.87 -4.42
C GLY A 64 -8.22 2.21 -3.38
N LEU A 65 -8.54 0.92 -3.56
CA LEU A 65 -9.36 0.16 -2.60
C LEU A 65 -8.59 -0.15 -1.33
N PHE A 66 -7.29 -0.43 -1.41
CA PHE A 66 -6.42 -0.56 -0.24
C PHE A 66 -6.32 0.77 0.51
N THR A 67 -6.21 1.89 -0.20
CA THR A 67 -6.22 3.23 0.42
C THR A 67 -7.54 3.52 1.13
N GLU A 68 -8.68 3.19 0.52
CA GLU A 68 -10.00 3.34 1.14
C GLU A 68 -10.14 2.46 2.38
N ALA A 69 -9.74 1.18 2.29
CA ALA A 69 -9.73 0.26 3.43
C ALA A 69 -8.81 0.75 4.56
N TYR A 70 -7.69 1.41 4.22
CA TYR A 70 -6.75 1.94 5.20
C TYR A 70 -7.30 3.17 5.90
N ALA A 71 -8.01 4.03 5.15
CA ALA A 71 -8.69 5.19 5.71
C ALA A 71 -9.81 4.80 6.68
N LEU A 72 -10.50 3.68 6.43
CA LEU A 72 -11.56 3.17 7.30
C LEU A 72 -11.01 2.59 8.61
N THR A 73 -9.91 1.82 8.54
CA THR A 73 -9.29 1.24 9.73
C THR A 73 -7.76 1.29 9.62
N PRO A 74 -7.14 2.42 10.01
CA PRO A 74 -5.70 2.57 9.96
C PRO A 74 -5.03 1.68 11.02
N GLY A 75 -4.00 0.93 10.62
CA GLY A 75 -3.23 0.05 11.50
C GLY A 75 -3.68 -1.41 11.53
N CYS A 76 -4.78 -1.76 10.85
CA CYS A 76 -5.17 -3.15 10.64
C CYS A 76 -4.41 -3.82 9.49
N ILE A 77 -4.27 -5.14 9.58
CA ILE A 77 -3.63 -5.94 8.52
C ILE A 77 -4.59 -6.01 7.33
N GLN A 78 -4.11 -5.52 6.19
CA GLN A 78 -4.82 -5.62 4.92
C GLN A 78 -4.28 -6.79 4.11
N CYS A 79 -5.17 -7.61 3.57
CA CYS A 79 -4.81 -8.70 2.67
C CYS A 79 -5.63 -8.63 1.37
N GLY A 80 -4.94 -8.89 0.27
CA GLY A 80 -5.54 -9.09 -1.04
C GLY A 80 -5.72 -10.59 -1.29
N ILE A 81 -6.96 -11.08 -1.43
CA ILE A 81 -7.21 -12.48 -1.81
C ILE A 81 -7.57 -12.52 -3.29
N PHE A 82 -6.83 -13.34 -4.03
CA PHE A 82 -6.99 -13.54 -5.47
C PHE A 82 -7.49 -14.97 -5.69
N TYR A 83 -8.70 -15.11 -6.23
CA TYR A 83 -9.34 -16.42 -6.39
C TYR A 83 -9.11 -17.05 -7.77
N ASP A 84 -8.75 -16.25 -8.77
CA ASP A 84 -8.58 -16.71 -10.15
C ASP A 84 -7.08 -16.88 -10.50
N ASP A 85 -6.75 -17.93 -11.25
CA ASP A 85 -5.41 -18.12 -11.79
C ASP A 85 -5.10 -16.98 -12.78
N PRO A 86 -4.02 -16.19 -12.59
CA PRO A 86 -3.66 -15.08 -13.47
C PRO A 86 -3.43 -15.49 -14.94
N GLN A 87 -3.27 -16.79 -15.25
CA GLN A 87 -3.12 -17.30 -16.60
C GLN A 87 -4.42 -17.88 -17.22
N GLY A 88 -5.50 -18.00 -16.43
CA GLY A 88 -6.77 -18.55 -16.88
C GLY A 88 -7.65 -17.51 -17.56
N GLU A 89 -7.68 -17.54 -18.90
CA GLU A 89 -8.62 -16.76 -19.70
C GLU A 89 -10.08 -17.22 -19.48
N ALA A 90 -10.79 -16.67 -18.48
CA ALA A 90 -12.25 -16.83 -18.43
C ALA A 90 -13.05 -15.81 -17.61
N SER A 91 -12.47 -15.07 -16.68
CA SER A 91 -13.29 -14.15 -15.86
C SER A 91 -12.50 -12.95 -15.33
N LEU A 92 -13.18 -11.80 -15.30
CA LEU A 92 -12.67 -10.55 -14.70
C LEU A 92 -12.10 -10.87 -13.30
N PRO A 93 -10.79 -10.66 -13.07
CA PRO A 93 -10.14 -11.17 -11.88
C PRO A 93 -10.82 -10.63 -10.62
N LEU A 94 -11.31 -11.55 -9.80
CA LEU A 94 -11.91 -11.25 -8.50
C LEU A 94 -10.78 -11.01 -7.48
N SER A 95 -10.54 -9.74 -7.18
CA SER A 95 -9.64 -9.30 -6.12
C SER A 95 -10.46 -8.87 -4.91
N PHE A 96 -10.18 -9.43 -3.75
CA PHE A 96 -10.80 -9.03 -2.50
C PHE A 96 -9.78 -8.25 -1.69
N VAL A 97 -10.16 -7.05 -1.25
CA VAL A 97 -9.41 -6.34 -0.20
C VAL A 97 -10.12 -6.66 1.11
N ALA A 98 -9.45 -7.45 1.94
CA ALA A 98 -9.92 -7.83 3.27
C ALA A 98 -9.08 -7.08 4.30
N ASN A 99 -9.77 -6.52 5.29
CA ASN A 99 -9.16 -5.90 6.46
C ASN A 99 -9.48 -6.78 7.67
N SER A 100 -8.48 -7.20 8.45
CA SER A 100 -8.75 -7.93 9.69
C SER A 100 -9.25 -6.95 10.75
N ILE A 101 -10.41 -7.21 11.35
CA ILE A 101 -10.94 -6.46 12.49
C ILE A 101 -10.66 -7.26 13.77
#